data_AF-A0A317DW51-F1
#
_entry.id   AF-A0A317DW51-F1
#
_cell.length_a   1.000
_cell.length_b   1.000
_cell.length_c   1.000
_cell.angle_alpha   90.00
_cell.angle_beta   90.00
_cell.angle_gamma   90.00
#
_symmetry.space_group_name_H-M   'P 1'
#
loop_
_entity.id
_entity.type
_entity.pdbx_description
1 polymer ?
#
loop_
_entity_poly.entity_id
_entity_poly.type
_entity_poly.pdbx_seq_one_letter_code
_entity_poly.pdbx_strand_id
1 'polypeptide(L)'
;MGPGGVRVGAGHRVLGAGRPDGAAAPAHRAVVAGGRRRPGGDGAGRGLPHRAGVRHAAHRRARPGRGPAGDAADRPVDPGDPALPAGPRVIVSRGPTRLSPGLALGLAGVLYSSWLIGPLLNPAFGLLDGYASELAARDQPYHLVFGLGDLVVGALASATGVVLARRARGWPRWAWWGLVAFGVATALDGTVSSMDCAPTADARCARLAELGAVSWRHQGHSVSSSVAVAGGLVSLVALLVALRGRRVPFRWGLPVATVLLVGTAGTLVELAHPDAALGAWQRVQLLGLSGWLVYAGVVAARTDPGPEAGVLNVGARRDTGS
;
A
#
# COMPACT_ATOMS: atom_id res chain seq x y z
N MET A 1 -14.03 -75.33 10.93
CA MET A 1 -14.07 -75.06 9.47
C MET A 1 -13.58 -73.65 9.26
N GLY A 2 -12.44 -73.30 8.67
CA GLY A 2 -11.28 -73.97 8.08
C GLY A 2 -10.43 -72.80 7.53
N PRO A 3 -9.13 -72.68 7.86
CA PRO A 3 -8.30 -71.55 7.42
C PRO A 3 -7.57 -71.89 6.11
N GLY A 4 -7.38 -70.90 5.23
CA GLY A 4 -6.61 -71.06 3.99
C GLY A 4 -5.53 -70.00 3.90
N GLY A 5 -4.27 -70.42 4.02
CA GLY A 5 -3.10 -69.56 3.92
C GLY A 5 -2.24 -69.78 2.67
N VAL A 6 -1.30 -68.84 2.53
CA VAL A 6 0.08 -68.92 2.00
C VAL A 6 0.35 -68.96 0.48
N ARG A 7 1.20 -68.00 0.04
CA ARG A 7 2.50 -68.10 -0.72
C ARG A 7 2.59 -66.97 -1.78
N VAL A 8 3.44 -65.95 -1.58
CA VAL A 8 4.89 -65.85 -1.89
C VAL A 8 5.23 -66.17 -3.36
N GLY A 9 5.68 -65.14 -4.08
CA GLY A 9 6.35 -65.24 -5.37
C GLY A 9 7.34 -64.09 -5.53
N ALA A 10 8.60 -64.36 -5.20
CA ALA A 10 9.74 -63.49 -5.47
C ALA A 10 10.14 -63.59 -6.96
N GLY A 11 10.45 -62.46 -7.57
CA GLY A 11 10.98 -62.38 -8.93
C GLY A 11 12.13 -61.38 -9.00
N HIS A 12 13.35 -61.84 -8.67
CA HIS A 12 14.58 -61.18 -9.07
C HIS A 12 14.89 -61.54 -10.53
N ARG A 13 15.19 -60.54 -11.37
CA ARG A 13 16.13 -60.69 -12.49
C ARG A 13 16.98 -59.43 -12.67
N VAL A 14 18.28 -59.66 -12.53
CA VAL A 14 19.42 -58.80 -12.86
C VAL A 14 19.83 -59.08 -14.31
N LEU A 15 20.63 -58.16 -14.89
CA LEU A 15 21.46 -58.17 -16.13
C LEU A 15 20.99 -57.08 -17.10
N GLY A 16 21.81 -56.16 -17.61
CA GLY A 16 23.25 -55.91 -17.57
C GLY A 16 23.52 -54.58 -18.31
N ALA A 17 24.43 -53.75 -17.79
CA ALA A 17 25.71 -53.40 -18.44
C ALA A 17 25.63 -52.71 -19.81
N GLY A 18 26.07 -51.44 -19.85
CA GLY A 18 26.31 -50.67 -21.07
C GLY A 18 26.86 -49.27 -20.81
N ARG A 19 28.14 -49.17 -20.43
CA ARG A 19 28.98 -47.95 -20.51
C ARG A 19 30.22 -48.36 -21.32
N PRO A 20 30.68 -47.53 -22.28
CA PRO A 20 31.91 -46.75 -22.05
C PRO A 20 31.83 -45.34 -22.70
N ASP A 21 32.29 -44.30 -22.01
CA ASP A 21 33.59 -43.62 -22.17
C ASP A 21 33.62 -42.53 -23.26
N GLY A 22 33.89 -41.32 -22.81
CA GLY A 22 34.15 -40.13 -23.64
C GLY A 22 34.72 -39.03 -22.74
N ALA A 23 36.04 -39.04 -22.62
CA ALA A 23 36.82 -38.20 -21.71
C ALA A 23 37.07 -36.77 -22.25
N ALA A 24 37.25 -35.87 -21.28
CA ALA A 24 38.21 -34.76 -21.23
C ALA A 24 38.10 -33.58 -22.22
N ALA A 25 37.89 -32.37 -21.64
CA ALA A 25 38.92 -31.34 -21.57
C ALA A 25 38.57 -30.25 -20.53
N PRO A 26 39.46 -29.93 -19.57
CA PRO A 26 39.38 -28.73 -18.77
C PRO A 26 40.33 -27.66 -19.34
N ALA A 27 39.83 -26.45 -19.58
CA ALA A 27 40.68 -25.32 -19.93
C ALA A 27 40.86 -24.40 -18.72
N HIS A 28 42.07 -24.43 -18.18
CA HIS A 28 42.65 -23.42 -17.31
C HIS A 28 42.52 -22.00 -17.89
N ARG A 29 42.18 -21.02 -17.06
CA ARG A 29 43.05 -19.85 -16.90
C ARG A 29 42.76 -19.09 -15.61
N ALA A 30 43.83 -18.84 -14.86
CA ALA A 30 43.88 -17.98 -13.70
C ALA A 30 44.67 -16.69 -14.02
N VAL A 31 44.40 -15.66 -13.21
CA VAL A 31 45.24 -14.49 -12.86
C VAL A 31 45.54 -13.44 -13.96
N VAL A 32 45.06 -12.21 -13.75
CA VAL A 32 45.93 -11.02 -13.56
C VAL A 32 45.27 -10.07 -12.56
N ALA A 33 45.91 -9.92 -11.40
CA ALA A 33 45.79 -8.75 -10.55
C ALA A 33 46.62 -7.62 -11.16
N GLY A 34 46.03 -6.43 -11.29
CA GLY A 34 46.71 -5.23 -11.79
C GLY A 34 46.26 -4.01 -11.00
N GLY A 35 46.83 -3.82 -9.82
CA GLY A 35 46.67 -2.59 -9.07
C GLY A 35 47.41 -1.43 -9.74
N ARG A 36 46.85 -0.22 -9.66
CA ARG A 36 47.60 1.04 -9.61
C ARG A 36 46.80 2.08 -8.84
N ARG A 37 47.18 2.25 -7.57
CA ARG A 37 47.13 3.56 -6.90
C ARG A 37 47.98 4.53 -7.74
N ARG A 38 47.56 5.80 -7.86
CA ARG A 38 48.40 6.92 -7.41
C ARG A 38 47.59 8.18 -7.09
N PRO A 39 48.10 8.99 -6.15
CA PRO A 39 47.45 10.16 -5.57
C PRO A 39 48.04 11.48 -6.11
N GLY A 40 47.45 12.60 -5.68
CA GLY A 40 48.19 13.83 -5.40
C GLY A 40 48.34 14.80 -6.57
N GLY A 41 47.83 16.01 -6.35
CA GLY A 41 48.00 17.16 -7.23
C GLY A 41 47.56 18.44 -6.53
N ASP A 42 48.31 18.82 -5.49
CA ASP A 42 48.31 20.18 -4.96
C ASP A 42 48.90 21.14 -6.00
N GLY A 43 48.30 22.33 -6.09
CA GLY A 43 48.75 23.42 -6.95
C GLY A 43 48.25 24.75 -6.43
N ALA A 44 48.85 25.21 -5.34
CA ALA A 44 48.74 26.56 -4.81
C ALA A 44 49.23 27.61 -5.82
N GLY A 45 48.64 28.81 -5.83
CA GLY A 45 49.22 29.90 -6.64
C GLY A 45 48.47 31.23 -6.74
N ARG A 46 48.40 31.97 -5.62
CA ARG A 46 48.61 33.44 -5.51
C ARG A 46 47.66 34.43 -6.20
N GLY A 47 47.26 35.46 -5.44
CA GLY A 47 46.88 36.77 -6.00
C GLY A 47 45.85 37.61 -5.25
N LEU A 48 46.13 38.03 -4.01
CA LEU A 48 45.59 39.27 -3.42
C LEU A 48 46.46 40.45 -3.93
N PRO A 49 46.01 41.74 -3.99
CA PRO A 49 45.56 42.45 -2.78
C PRO A 49 44.55 43.64 -2.91
N HIS A 50 44.04 44.00 -1.71
CA HIS A 50 43.68 45.32 -1.15
C HIS A 50 42.83 46.37 -1.92
N ARG A 51 41.68 46.73 -1.30
CA ARG A 51 41.39 48.05 -0.65
C ARG A 51 39.97 48.00 -0.03
N ALA A 52 39.85 48.19 1.28
CA ALA A 52 39.55 49.45 1.99
C ALA A 52 38.05 49.83 1.99
N GLY A 53 37.44 49.87 3.18
CA GLY A 53 36.06 50.35 3.35
C GLY A 53 35.42 50.05 4.71
N VAL A 54 36.06 50.46 5.80
CA VAL A 54 35.45 50.55 7.13
C VAL A 54 34.48 51.74 7.16
N ARG A 55 33.22 51.55 7.59
CA ARG A 55 32.45 52.56 8.36
C ARG A 55 31.49 51.91 9.36
N HIS A 56 31.62 52.35 10.60
CA HIS A 56 30.74 52.15 11.74
C HIS A 56 29.41 52.91 11.61
N ALA A 57 28.33 52.33 12.16
CA ALA A 57 27.25 53.02 12.89
C ALA A 57 26.45 51.93 13.65
N ALA A 58 26.63 51.74 14.97
CA ALA A 58 26.07 52.50 16.09
C ALA A 58 24.53 52.41 16.22
N HIS A 59 24.13 51.62 17.23
CA HIS A 59 22.96 51.73 18.12
C HIS A 59 21.70 52.47 17.64
N ARG A 60 20.56 51.75 17.64
CA ARG A 60 19.32 52.25 18.26
C ARG A 60 18.39 51.10 18.67
N ARG A 61 18.14 51.05 19.98
CA ARG A 61 17.10 50.22 20.63
C ARG A 61 15.73 50.80 20.29
N ALA A 62 14.82 49.99 19.78
CA ALA A 62 13.40 50.33 19.70
C ALA A 62 12.70 49.86 20.99
N ARG A 63 12.18 50.81 21.77
CA ARG A 63 11.24 50.57 22.87
C ARG A 63 9.82 50.41 22.31
N PRO A 64 8.90 49.73 23.03
CA PRO A 64 7.53 49.51 22.61
C PRO A 64 6.68 50.76 22.88
N GLY A 65 6.05 51.29 21.81
CA GLY A 65 5.12 52.41 21.89
C GLY A 65 3.72 51.94 22.28
N ARG A 66 3.19 52.49 23.37
CA ARG A 66 1.77 52.46 23.74
C ARG A 66 0.97 53.21 22.66
N GLY A 67 0.02 52.53 22.03
CA GLY A 67 -0.98 53.16 21.18
C GLY A 67 -2.03 53.90 22.03
N PRO A 68 -2.53 55.07 21.60
CA PRO A 68 -3.60 55.76 22.29
C PRO A 68 -4.95 55.06 22.07
N ALA A 69 -5.71 54.93 23.15
CA ALA A 69 -7.14 54.71 23.12
C ALA A 69 -7.86 56.04 22.83
N GLY A 70 -8.88 56.01 21.98
CA GLY A 70 -9.73 57.16 21.70
C GLY A 70 -10.55 57.01 20.42
N ASP A 71 -11.87 56.98 20.60
CA ASP A 71 -12.88 57.53 19.69
C ASP A 71 -13.29 56.71 18.47
N ALA A 72 -14.09 55.68 18.73
CA ALA A 72 -15.09 55.16 17.80
C ALA A 72 -16.45 55.07 18.51
N ALA A 73 -16.93 56.21 18.99
CA ALA A 73 -18.35 56.43 19.26
C ALA A 73 -18.77 57.64 18.40
N ASP A 74 -19.96 57.54 17.83
CA ASP A 74 -20.65 58.57 17.04
C ASP A 74 -20.20 58.76 15.58
N ARG A 75 -20.56 57.79 14.73
CA ARG A 75 -21.04 58.12 13.38
C ARG A 75 -22.57 58.06 13.37
N PRO A 76 -23.26 59.12 12.91
CA PRO A 76 -24.70 59.06 12.70
C PRO A 76 -25.01 58.02 11.61
N VAL A 77 -25.87 57.06 11.93
CA VAL A 77 -26.54 56.22 10.94
C VAL A 77 -27.57 57.10 10.24
N ASP A 78 -27.40 57.30 8.95
CA ASP A 78 -28.34 58.02 8.09
C ASP A 78 -29.69 57.27 8.08
N PRO A 79 -30.83 57.87 8.49
CA PRO A 79 -32.11 57.17 8.60
C PRO A 79 -32.86 57.02 7.26
N GLY A 80 -32.13 56.94 6.15
CA GLY A 80 -32.69 56.96 4.79
C GLY A 80 -32.55 55.68 3.97
N ASP A 81 -31.75 54.69 4.39
CA ASP A 81 -31.57 53.48 3.59
C ASP A 81 -32.67 52.44 3.87
N PRO A 82 -33.52 52.08 2.88
CA PRO A 82 -34.47 51.00 3.06
C PRO A 82 -33.70 49.70 3.30
N ALA A 83 -34.06 48.98 4.37
CA ALA A 83 -33.57 47.64 4.63
C ALA A 83 -33.91 46.75 3.42
N LEU A 84 -32.93 46.49 2.56
CA LEU A 84 -33.12 45.58 1.44
C LEU A 84 -33.46 44.19 1.99
N PRO A 85 -34.54 43.55 1.53
CA PRO A 85 -34.91 42.22 2.00
C PRO A 85 -33.76 41.26 1.71
N ALA A 86 -33.38 40.48 2.72
CA ALA A 86 -32.41 39.40 2.55
C ALA A 86 -32.89 38.51 1.41
N GLY A 87 -32.20 38.58 0.27
CA GLY A 87 -32.52 37.77 -0.90
C GLY A 87 -32.60 36.29 -0.50
N PRO A 88 -33.48 35.50 -1.13
CA PRO A 88 -33.70 34.12 -0.73
C PRO A 88 -32.37 33.39 -0.71
N ARG A 89 -32.00 32.88 0.48
CA ARG A 89 -30.85 31.99 0.63
C ARG A 89 -31.17 30.73 -0.17
N VAL A 90 -30.63 30.64 -1.38
CA VAL A 90 -30.68 29.42 -2.17
C VAL A 90 -29.85 28.39 -1.41
N ILE A 91 -30.53 27.54 -0.64
CA ILE A 91 -29.95 26.35 -0.05
C ILE A 91 -29.65 25.42 -1.22
N VAL A 92 -28.42 25.48 -1.73
CA VAL A 92 -27.93 24.50 -2.70
C VAL A 92 -27.95 23.15 -2.00
N SER A 93 -28.87 22.28 -2.42
CA SER A 93 -28.97 20.92 -1.91
C SER A 93 -27.61 20.26 -2.03
N ARG A 94 -27.06 19.80 -0.90
CA ARG A 94 -25.82 19.03 -0.89
C ARG A 94 -26.06 17.79 -1.74
N GLY A 95 -25.34 17.67 -2.85
CA GLY A 95 -25.25 16.41 -3.58
C GLY A 95 -24.88 15.26 -2.64
N PRO A 96 -25.06 13.99 -3.05
CA PRO A 96 -24.83 12.84 -2.21
C PRO A 96 -23.49 12.96 -1.46
N THR A 97 -23.52 12.76 -0.15
CA THR A 97 -22.36 12.87 0.75
C THR A 97 -21.27 11.93 0.24
N ARG A 98 -20.28 12.48 -0.47
CA ARG A 98 -19.14 11.71 -0.93
C ARG A 98 -18.34 11.28 0.29
N LEU A 99 -18.18 9.97 0.48
CA LEU A 99 -17.28 9.43 1.49
C LEU A 99 -15.89 10.04 1.25
N SER A 100 -15.26 10.58 2.29
CA SER A 100 -13.92 11.14 2.13
C SER A 100 -12.93 10.03 1.75
N PRO A 101 -11.89 10.30 0.94
CA PRO A 101 -10.87 9.31 0.59
C PRO A 101 -10.25 8.62 1.80
N GLY A 102 -10.05 9.36 2.89
CA GLY A 102 -9.52 8.82 4.13
C GLY A 102 -10.45 7.80 4.79
N LEU A 103 -11.76 8.09 4.85
CA LEU A 103 -12.75 7.17 5.40
C LEU A 103 -12.92 5.93 4.52
N ALA A 104 -12.88 6.10 3.19
CA ALA A 104 -12.95 4.99 2.24
C ALA A 104 -11.82 3.97 2.46
N LEU A 105 -10.58 4.45 2.60
CA LEU A 105 -9.42 3.58 2.82
C LEU A 105 -9.36 3.01 4.23
N GLY A 106 -9.81 3.77 5.24
CA GLY A 106 -9.97 3.25 6.59
C GLY A 106 -10.95 2.07 6.63
N LEU A 107 -12.12 2.23 5.99
CA LEU A 107 -13.10 1.15 5.85
C LEU A 107 -12.54 -0.03 5.07
N ALA A 108 -11.84 0.22 3.95
CA ALA A 108 -11.19 -0.83 3.17
C ALA A 108 -10.20 -1.64 4.02
N GLY A 109 -9.38 -1.00 4.87
CA GLY A 109 -8.46 -1.70 5.77
C GLY A 109 -9.16 -2.57 6.82
N VAL A 110 -10.29 -2.11 7.35
CA VAL A 110 -11.12 -2.91 8.28
C VAL A 110 -11.74 -4.11 7.56
N LEU A 111 -12.33 -3.89 6.39
CA LEU A 111 -12.95 -4.96 5.59
C LEU A 111 -11.93 -5.99 5.10
N TYR A 112 -10.72 -5.55 4.76
CA TYR A 112 -9.63 -6.45 4.36
C TYR A 112 -9.14 -7.32 5.52
N SER A 113 -9.50 -6.99 6.76
CA SER A 113 -9.22 -7.79 7.95
C SER A 113 -10.33 -8.82 8.24
N SER A 114 -11.22 -9.10 7.27
CA SER A 114 -12.28 -10.10 7.39
C SER A 114 -11.76 -11.51 7.67
N TRP A 115 -10.52 -11.84 7.28
CA TRP A 115 -9.89 -13.12 7.62
C TRP A 115 -9.83 -13.40 9.13
N LEU A 116 -9.91 -12.38 9.99
CA LEU A 116 -9.97 -12.54 11.44
C LEU A 116 -11.23 -13.24 11.94
N ILE A 117 -12.35 -13.14 11.20
CA ILE A 117 -13.57 -13.89 11.49
C ILE A 117 -13.56 -15.28 10.83
N GLY A 118 -12.51 -15.60 10.07
CA GLY A 118 -12.30 -16.88 9.39
C GLY A 118 -12.52 -18.10 10.27
N PRO A 119 -11.80 -18.23 11.41
CA PRO A 119 -11.93 -19.41 12.29
C PRO A 119 -13.33 -19.60 12.89
N LEU A 120 -14.11 -18.52 13.01
CA LEU A 120 -15.49 -18.59 13.50
C LEU A 120 -16.44 -19.14 12.43
N LEU A 121 -16.22 -18.78 11.16
CA LEU A 121 -17.04 -19.21 10.03
C LEU A 121 -16.61 -20.58 9.48
N ASN A 122 -15.31 -20.85 9.43
CA ASN A 122 -14.73 -22.09 8.97
C ASN A 122 -13.62 -22.56 9.92
N PRO A 123 -13.95 -23.38 10.94
CA PRO A 123 -12.99 -23.87 11.91
C PRO A 123 -11.88 -24.76 11.33
N ALA A 124 -11.99 -25.19 10.07
CA ALA A 124 -10.90 -25.90 9.38
C ALA A 124 -9.67 -25.01 9.17
N PHE A 125 -9.83 -23.69 9.22
CA PHE A 125 -8.75 -22.72 9.14
C PHE A 125 -8.61 -22.00 10.48
N GLY A 126 -7.60 -22.41 11.25
CA GLY A 126 -7.22 -21.74 12.49
C GLY A 126 -6.65 -20.34 12.24
N LEU A 127 -6.34 -19.63 13.33
CA LEU A 127 -5.59 -18.37 13.23
C LEU A 127 -4.15 -18.57 12.73
N LEU A 128 -3.63 -19.79 12.78
CA LEU A 128 -2.27 -20.13 12.35
C LEU A 128 -2.24 -21.34 11.39
N ASP A 129 -3.41 -21.86 11.01
CA ASP A 129 -3.54 -23.08 10.21
C ASP A 129 -4.24 -22.79 8.88
N GLY A 130 -3.59 -23.19 7.79
CA GLY A 130 -3.99 -22.96 6.40
C GLY A 130 -3.93 -21.51 5.96
N TYR A 131 -3.81 -21.26 4.65
CA TYR A 131 -3.69 -19.91 4.13
C TYR A 131 -5.03 -19.15 4.25
N ALA A 132 -5.00 -17.89 4.66
CA ALA A 132 -6.18 -17.04 4.76
C ALA A 132 -6.86 -16.84 3.39
N SER A 133 -6.10 -16.92 2.29
CA SER A 133 -6.65 -16.91 0.94
C SER A 133 -7.54 -18.13 0.63
N GLU A 134 -7.34 -19.26 1.30
CA GLU A 134 -8.15 -20.47 1.11
C GLU A 134 -9.56 -20.31 1.65
N LEU A 135 -9.80 -19.37 2.58
CA LEU A 135 -11.16 -19.04 3.03
C LEU A 135 -12.07 -18.59 1.89
N ALA A 136 -11.52 -18.04 0.81
CA ALA A 136 -12.24 -17.61 -0.38
C ALA A 136 -12.27 -18.67 -1.51
N ALA A 137 -11.72 -19.86 -1.28
CA ALA A 137 -11.77 -20.94 -2.27
C ALA A 137 -13.21 -21.47 -2.41
N ARG A 138 -13.62 -21.79 -3.65
CA ARG A 138 -15.02 -22.12 -3.98
C ARG A 138 -15.57 -23.37 -3.30
N ASP A 139 -14.69 -24.28 -2.89
CA ASP A 139 -15.05 -25.49 -2.16
C ASP A 139 -15.23 -25.25 -0.65
N GLN A 140 -14.89 -24.05 -0.14
CA GLN A 140 -14.99 -23.73 1.29
C GLN A 140 -16.35 -23.15 1.68
N PRO A 141 -16.82 -23.45 2.91
CA PRO A 141 -18.01 -22.81 3.46
C PRO A 141 -17.79 -21.30 3.62
N TYR A 142 -18.84 -20.52 3.39
CA TYR A 142 -18.83 -19.05 3.49
C TYR A 142 -17.81 -18.34 2.58
N HIS A 143 -17.27 -18.99 1.55
CA HIS A 143 -16.30 -18.40 0.63
C HIS A 143 -16.76 -17.07 0.01
N LEU A 144 -18.06 -16.90 -0.21
CA LEU A 144 -18.64 -15.65 -0.73
C LEU A 144 -18.44 -14.47 0.22
N VAL A 145 -18.39 -14.67 1.53
CA VAL A 145 -18.15 -13.57 2.49
C VAL A 145 -16.76 -12.98 2.26
N PHE A 146 -15.76 -13.85 2.08
CA PHE A 146 -14.38 -13.44 1.84
C PHE A 146 -14.19 -12.91 0.43
N GLY A 147 -14.71 -13.60 -0.59
CA GLY A 147 -14.60 -13.15 -1.98
C GLY A 147 -15.32 -11.84 -2.28
N LEU A 148 -16.53 -11.63 -1.75
CA LEU A 148 -17.22 -10.34 -1.86
C LEU A 148 -16.55 -9.25 -1.01
N GLY A 149 -15.97 -9.62 0.14
CA GLY A 149 -15.12 -8.74 0.93
C GLY A 149 -13.95 -8.18 0.11
N ASP A 150 -13.22 -9.07 -0.56
CA ASP A 150 -12.11 -8.70 -1.45
C ASP A 150 -12.57 -7.81 -2.61
N LEU A 151 -13.72 -8.11 -3.21
CA LEU A 151 -14.33 -7.24 -4.24
C LEU A 151 -14.62 -5.83 -3.70
N VAL A 152 -15.22 -5.71 -2.52
CA VAL A 152 -15.57 -4.41 -1.92
C VAL A 152 -14.30 -3.63 -1.56
N VAL A 153 -13.32 -4.28 -0.93
CA VAL A 153 -12.01 -3.67 -0.62
C VAL A 153 -11.34 -3.20 -1.90
N GLY A 154 -11.30 -4.06 -2.92
CA GLY A 154 -10.67 -3.77 -4.20
C GLY A 154 -11.34 -2.60 -4.92
N ALA A 155 -12.67 -2.52 -4.90
CA ALA A 155 -13.42 -1.41 -5.47
C ALA A 155 -13.16 -0.09 -4.73
N LEU A 156 -13.19 -0.10 -3.39
CA LEU A 156 -12.90 1.08 -2.57
C LEU A 156 -11.47 1.58 -2.79
N ALA A 157 -10.49 0.69 -2.77
CA ALA A 157 -9.08 1.00 -3.00
C ALA A 157 -8.85 1.56 -4.41
N SER A 158 -9.40 0.91 -5.44
CA SER A 158 -9.25 1.33 -6.84
C SER A 158 -9.89 2.69 -7.10
N ALA A 159 -11.14 2.88 -6.70
CA ALA A 159 -11.85 4.14 -6.91
C ALA A 159 -11.15 5.30 -6.20
N THR A 160 -10.75 5.07 -4.94
CA THR A 160 -10.05 6.09 -4.14
C THR A 160 -8.66 6.38 -4.70
N GLY A 161 -7.93 5.34 -5.11
CA GLY A 161 -6.62 5.46 -5.75
C GLY A 161 -6.69 6.28 -7.05
N VAL A 162 -7.68 6.05 -7.91
CA VAL A 162 -7.86 6.85 -9.14
C VAL A 162 -8.14 8.32 -8.80
N VAL A 163 -9.01 8.60 -7.84
CA VAL A 163 -9.32 9.98 -7.40
C VAL A 163 -8.06 10.67 -6.87
N LEU A 164 -7.30 10.01 -5.99
CA LEU A 164 -6.10 10.58 -5.39
C LEU A 164 -4.96 10.72 -6.42
N ALA A 165 -4.80 9.77 -7.34
CA ALA A 165 -3.83 9.83 -8.42
C ALA A 165 -4.08 11.03 -9.36
N ARG A 166 -5.36 11.34 -9.63
CA ARG A 166 -5.75 12.50 -10.45
C ARG A 166 -5.56 13.83 -9.73
N ARG A 167 -5.73 13.87 -8.40
CA ARG A 167 -5.51 15.07 -7.58
C ARG A 167 -4.03 15.33 -7.29
N ALA A 168 -3.23 14.28 -7.18
CA ALA A 168 -1.82 14.38 -6.85
C ALA A 168 -1.02 15.05 -7.98
N ARG A 169 -0.21 16.05 -7.63
CA ARG A 169 0.79 16.64 -8.52
C ARG A 169 2.19 16.13 -8.15
N GLY A 170 2.94 15.67 -9.14
CA GLY A 170 4.32 15.18 -8.96
C GLY A 170 4.43 13.76 -8.40
N TRP A 171 5.52 13.49 -7.66
CA TRP A 171 5.95 12.16 -7.24
C TRP A 171 4.93 11.31 -6.45
N PRO A 172 4.05 11.82 -5.56
CA PRO A 172 3.13 10.96 -4.81
C PRO A 172 2.06 10.28 -5.69
N ARG A 173 1.97 10.61 -6.98
CA ARG A 173 1.08 9.92 -7.95
C ARG A 173 1.29 8.41 -8.00
N TRP A 174 2.54 7.95 -7.87
CA TRP A 174 2.89 6.52 -7.93
C TRP A 174 2.32 5.77 -6.74
N ALA A 175 2.20 6.44 -5.59
CA ALA A 175 1.62 5.84 -4.41
C ALA A 175 0.16 5.43 -4.65
N TRP A 176 -0.58 6.30 -5.34
CA TRP A 176 -1.99 6.09 -5.63
C TRP A 176 -2.21 5.13 -6.80
N TRP A 177 -1.31 5.08 -7.78
CA TRP A 177 -1.35 4.03 -8.80
C TRP A 177 -1.01 2.64 -8.25
N GLY A 178 -0.08 2.54 -7.29
CA GLY A 178 0.15 1.30 -6.54
C GLY A 178 -1.11 0.83 -5.80
N LEU A 179 -1.86 1.77 -5.20
CA LEU A 179 -3.15 1.49 -4.57
C LEU A 179 -4.22 1.01 -5.58
N VAL A 180 -4.24 1.56 -6.80
CA VAL A 180 -5.12 1.06 -7.88
C VAL A 180 -4.73 -0.36 -8.29
N ALA A 181 -3.43 -0.63 -8.48
CA ALA A 181 -2.95 -1.96 -8.82
C ALA A 181 -3.31 -2.98 -7.73
N PHE A 182 -3.14 -2.62 -6.46
CA PHE A 182 -3.63 -3.41 -5.32
C PHE A 182 -5.13 -3.66 -5.43
N GLY A 183 -5.94 -2.60 -5.54
CA GLY A 183 -7.39 -2.74 -5.52
C GLY A 183 -7.95 -3.58 -6.67
N VAL A 184 -7.41 -3.42 -7.88
CA VAL A 184 -7.83 -4.22 -9.04
C VAL A 184 -7.45 -5.68 -8.83
N ALA A 185 -6.22 -5.94 -8.38
CA ALA A 185 -5.75 -7.30 -8.14
C ALA A 185 -6.54 -8.01 -7.02
N THR A 186 -6.81 -7.35 -5.90
CA THR A 186 -7.65 -7.88 -4.82
C THR A 186 -9.08 -8.17 -5.29
N ALA A 187 -9.67 -7.28 -6.10
CA ALA A 187 -11.01 -7.54 -6.65
C ALA A 187 -11.03 -8.77 -7.58
N LEU A 188 -9.96 -8.98 -8.35
CA LEU A 188 -9.81 -10.18 -9.19
C LEU A 188 -9.70 -11.44 -8.32
N ASP A 189 -8.90 -11.41 -7.24
CA ASP A 189 -8.73 -12.52 -6.30
C ASP A 189 -10.08 -13.02 -5.77
N GLY A 190 -10.96 -12.10 -5.38
CA GLY A 190 -12.28 -12.46 -4.85
C GLY A 190 -13.32 -12.91 -5.89
N THR A 191 -13.05 -12.74 -7.19
CA THR A 191 -14.06 -12.94 -8.25
C THR A 191 -13.58 -13.86 -9.38
N VAL A 192 -12.73 -13.34 -10.25
CA VAL A 192 -12.28 -14.01 -11.48
C VAL A 192 -11.24 -15.07 -11.17
N SER A 193 -10.26 -14.73 -10.33
CA SER A 193 -9.14 -15.58 -9.94
C SER A 193 -9.31 -16.19 -8.56
N SER A 194 -10.53 -16.31 -8.03
CA SER A 194 -10.76 -17.09 -6.81
C SER A 194 -10.36 -18.56 -7.04
N MET A 195 -9.66 -19.15 -6.07
CA MET A 195 -9.20 -20.54 -6.13
C MET A 195 -10.39 -21.51 -6.20
N ASP A 196 -10.23 -22.60 -6.96
CA ASP A 196 -11.30 -23.61 -7.06
C ASP A 196 -11.37 -24.51 -5.84
N CYS A 197 -10.23 -24.75 -5.20
CA CYS A 197 -10.11 -25.59 -4.02
C CYS A 197 -9.03 -25.08 -3.07
N ALA A 198 -9.09 -25.53 -1.82
CA ALA A 198 -8.17 -25.18 -0.74
C ALA A 198 -7.09 -26.27 -0.54
N PRO A 199 -5.80 -26.02 -0.87
CA PRO A 199 -4.74 -27.03 -0.73
C PRO A 199 -4.53 -27.55 0.70
N THR A 200 -4.77 -26.75 1.73
CA THR A 200 -4.60 -27.18 3.13
C THR A 200 -5.74 -28.10 3.58
N ALA A 201 -6.94 -27.94 3.02
CA ALA A 201 -8.12 -28.71 3.40
C ALA A 201 -8.42 -29.91 2.48
N ASP A 202 -7.96 -29.88 1.22
CA ASP A 202 -8.16 -30.96 0.24
C ASP A 202 -6.82 -31.51 -0.29
N ALA A 203 -6.51 -32.76 0.08
CA ALA A 203 -5.31 -33.46 -0.37
C ALA A 203 -5.23 -33.63 -1.90
N ARG A 204 -6.35 -33.74 -2.60
CA ARG A 204 -6.36 -33.78 -4.08
C ARG A 204 -5.94 -32.42 -4.64
N CYS A 205 -6.45 -31.34 -4.07
CA CYS A 205 -6.07 -29.98 -4.45
C CYS A 205 -4.57 -29.74 -4.20
N ALA A 206 -4.06 -30.14 -3.03
CA ALA A 206 -2.64 -30.08 -2.70
C ALA A 206 -1.78 -30.80 -3.74
N ARG A 207 -2.17 -32.02 -4.11
CA ARG A 207 -1.42 -32.81 -5.09
C ARG A 207 -1.42 -32.18 -6.49
N LEU A 208 -2.53 -31.57 -6.91
CA LEU A 208 -2.58 -30.85 -8.17
C LEU A 208 -1.71 -29.58 -8.13
N ALA A 209 -1.65 -28.89 -7.00
CA ALA A 209 -0.80 -27.71 -6.81
C ALA A 209 0.68 -28.07 -6.90
N GLU A 210 1.11 -29.17 -6.25
CA GLU A 210 2.48 -29.69 -6.35
C GLU A 210 2.90 -30.03 -7.79
N LEU A 211 1.96 -30.56 -8.57
CA LEU A 211 2.20 -30.93 -9.97
C LEU A 211 2.07 -29.74 -10.94
N GLY A 212 1.72 -28.55 -10.45
CA GLY A 212 1.40 -27.40 -11.29
C GLY A 212 0.18 -27.61 -12.19
N ALA A 213 -0.65 -28.62 -11.89
CA ALA A 213 -1.80 -29.06 -12.69
C ALA A 213 -3.14 -28.47 -12.18
N VAL A 214 -3.07 -27.37 -11.42
CA VAL A 214 -4.25 -26.61 -10.98
C VAL A 214 -4.84 -25.80 -12.13
N SER A 215 -6.09 -25.36 -11.95
CA SER A 215 -6.79 -24.59 -12.96
C SER A 215 -6.14 -23.22 -13.24
N TRP A 216 -6.53 -22.61 -14.36
CA TRP A 216 -6.14 -21.24 -14.69
C TRP A 216 -6.58 -20.23 -13.62
N ARG A 217 -7.69 -20.48 -12.90
CA ARG A 217 -8.17 -19.59 -11.84
C ARG A 217 -7.27 -19.62 -10.63
N HIS A 218 -6.86 -20.82 -10.22
CA HIS A 218 -5.92 -21.01 -9.12
C HIS A 218 -4.55 -20.38 -9.43
N GLN A 219 -4.02 -20.56 -10.65
CA GLN A 219 -2.81 -19.85 -11.08
C GLN A 219 -3.01 -18.34 -11.15
N GLY A 220 -4.18 -17.93 -11.66
CA GLY A 220 -4.61 -16.54 -11.66
C GLY A 220 -4.53 -15.92 -10.28
N HIS A 221 -4.97 -16.64 -9.25
CA HIS A 221 -4.97 -16.19 -7.85
C HIS A 221 -3.56 -15.81 -7.40
N SER A 222 -2.60 -16.73 -7.60
CA SER A 222 -1.20 -16.49 -7.22
C SER A 222 -0.61 -15.27 -7.91
N VAL A 223 -0.94 -15.07 -9.19
CA VAL A 223 -0.49 -13.90 -9.96
C VAL A 223 -1.14 -12.62 -9.47
N SER A 224 -2.48 -12.58 -9.30
CA SER A 224 -3.17 -11.39 -8.82
C SER A 224 -2.76 -11.04 -7.39
N SER A 225 -2.67 -12.00 -6.47
CA SER A 225 -2.15 -11.75 -5.12
C SER A 225 -0.72 -11.20 -5.13
N SER A 226 0.16 -11.70 -6.00
CA SER A 226 1.51 -11.15 -6.16
C SER A 226 1.50 -9.69 -6.63
N VAL A 227 0.64 -9.36 -7.59
CA VAL A 227 0.41 -7.98 -8.05
C VAL A 227 -0.17 -7.11 -6.94
N ALA A 228 -1.08 -7.65 -6.13
CA ALA A 228 -1.67 -6.94 -5.00
C ALA A 228 -0.60 -6.54 -3.98
N VAL A 229 0.20 -7.51 -3.52
CA VAL A 229 1.31 -7.28 -2.58
C VAL A 229 2.31 -6.27 -3.15
N ALA A 230 2.70 -6.41 -4.41
CA ALA A 230 3.62 -5.48 -5.07
C ALA A 230 3.03 -4.05 -5.15
N GLY A 231 1.75 -3.91 -5.50
CA GLY A 231 1.04 -2.64 -5.54
C GLY A 231 0.99 -1.95 -4.18
N GLY A 232 0.69 -2.70 -3.12
CA GLY A 232 0.71 -2.24 -1.74
C GLY A 232 2.11 -1.77 -1.29
N LEU A 233 3.15 -2.56 -1.60
CA LEU A 233 4.54 -2.21 -1.29
C LEU A 233 5.00 -0.94 -2.03
N VAL A 234 4.76 -0.86 -3.34
CA VAL A 234 5.07 0.34 -4.14
C VAL A 234 4.36 1.56 -3.57
N SER A 235 3.09 1.40 -3.19
CA SER A 235 2.32 2.48 -2.58
C SER A 235 2.93 2.95 -1.27
N LEU A 236 3.18 2.02 -0.35
CA LEU A 236 3.74 2.32 0.97
C LEU A 236 5.12 2.99 0.87
N VAL A 237 6.01 2.47 0.03
CA VAL A 237 7.34 3.05 -0.18
C VAL A 237 7.22 4.46 -0.76
N ALA A 238 6.37 4.67 -1.76
CA ALA A 238 6.16 5.99 -2.34
C ALA A 238 5.59 7.00 -1.32
N LEU A 239 4.65 6.58 -0.46
CA LEU A 239 4.15 7.41 0.64
C LEU A 239 5.26 7.75 1.64
N LEU A 240 6.04 6.76 2.07
CA LEU A 240 7.15 6.97 3.02
C LEU A 240 8.19 7.92 2.44
N VAL A 241 8.58 7.75 1.17
CA VAL A 241 9.50 8.64 0.44
C VAL A 241 8.97 10.08 0.44
N ALA A 242 7.70 10.26 0.08
CA ALA A 242 7.05 11.58 0.03
C ALA A 242 6.94 12.23 1.43
N LEU A 243 6.93 11.43 2.49
CA LEU A 243 6.74 11.88 3.87
C LEU A 243 8.04 11.96 4.68
N ARG A 244 9.22 11.68 4.11
CA ARG A 244 10.53 11.70 4.82
C ARG A 244 10.79 12.99 5.60
N GLY A 245 10.33 14.15 5.12
CA GLY A 245 10.46 15.43 5.82
C GLY A 245 9.43 15.66 6.94
N ARG A 246 8.39 14.82 7.05
CA ARG A 246 7.29 14.95 8.01
C ARG A 246 7.41 13.88 9.10
N ARG A 247 8.08 14.24 10.20
CA ARG A 247 8.48 13.31 11.29
C ARG A 247 7.34 12.40 11.78
N VAL A 248 6.16 12.96 12.08
CA VAL A 248 5.05 12.18 12.64
C VAL A 248 4.53 11.13 11.65
N PRO A 249 3.92 11.47 10.50
CA PRO A 249 3.38 10.46 9.57
C PRO A 249 4.44 9.50 9.04
N PHE A 250 5.71 9.91 8.94
CA PHE A 250 6.80 9.00 8.59
C PHE A 250 7.00 7.91 9.65
N ARG A 251 7.10 8.29 10.93
CA ARG A 251 7.30 7.34 12.04
C ARG A 251 6.16 6.34 12.19
N TRP A 252 4.92 6.73 11.90
CA TRP A 252 3.77 5.83 11.90
C TRP A 252 3.78 4.83 10.73
N GLY A 253 4.38 5.20 9.59
CA GLY A 253 4.48 4.30 8.44
C GLY A 253 5.59 3.25 8.56
N LEU A 254 6.62 3.50 9.39
CA LEU A 254 7.72 2.55 9.62
C LEU A 254 7.25 1.19 10.19
N PRO A 255 6.48 1.10 11.29
CA PRO A 255 6.02 -0.19 11.80
C PRO A 255 5.13 -0.92 10.78
N VAL A 256 4.30 -0.20 10.03
CA VAL A 256 3.48 -0.79 8.94
C VAL A 256 4.37 -1.41 7.87
N ALA A 257 5.42 -0.69 7.45
CA ALA A 257 6.38 -1.21 6.49
C ALA A 257 7.15 -2.42 7.02
N THR A 258 7.57 -2.38 8.29
CA THR A 258 8.24 -3.52 8.92
C THR A 258 7.33 -4.75 8.92
N VAL A 259 6.08 -4.63 9.38
CA VAL A 259 5.13 -5.76 9.41
C VAL A 259 4.88 -6.29 8.00
N LEU A 260 4.62 -5.42 7.02
CA LEU A 260 4.36 -5.84 5.65
C LEU A 260 5.58 -6.53 5.00
N LEU A 261 6.80 -6.00 5.21
CA LEU A 261 8.02 -6.58 4.65
C LEU A 261 8.37 -7.91 5.31
N VAL A 262 8.26 -8.01 6.65
CA VAL A 262 8.52 -9.25 7.38
C VAL A 262 7.49 -10.31 7.01
N GLY A 263 6.21 -9.96 6.96
CA GLY A 263 5.15 -10.86 6.51
C GLY A 263 5.39 -11.34 5.08
N THR A 264 5.74 -10.43 4.16
CA THR A 264 6.04 -10.79 2.76
C THR A 264 7.25 -11.72 2.64
N ALA A 265 8.35 -11.42 3.35
CA ALA A 265 9.51 -12.28 3.36
C ALA A 265 9.17 -13.66 3.94
N GLY A 266 8.39 -13.72 5.03
CA GLY A 266 7.90 -14.96 5.63
C GLY A 266 7.05 -15.78 4.67
N THR A 267 6.09 -15.16 3.97
CA THR A 267 5.24 -15.86 2.97
C THR A 267 6.06 -16.38 1.80
N LEU A 268 7.09 -15.66 1.35
CA LEU A 268 8.00 -16.18 0.32
C LEU A 268 8.82 -17.37 0.83
N VAL A 269 9.20 -17.38 2.12
CA VAL A 269 9.86 -18.52 2.75
C VAL A 269 8.91 -19.72 2.88
N GLU A 270 7.65 -19.51 3.27
CA GLU A 270 6.60 -20.55 3.29
C GLU A 270 6.40 -21.16 1.91
N LEU A 271 6.38 -20.33 0.86
CA LEU A 271 6.24 -20.81 -0.51
C LEU A 271 7.43 -21.67 -0.96
N ALA A 272 8.63 -21.37 -0.47
CA ALA A 272 9.83 -22.16 -0.73
C ALA A 272 9.94 -23.41 0.17
N HIS A 273 9.34 -23.38 1.37
CA HIS A 273 9.36 -24.42 2.38
C HIS A 273 7.95 -24.59 2.99
N PRO A 274 7.06 -25.36 2.34
CA PRO A 274 5.64 -25.45 2.71
C PRO A 274 5.38 -25.96 4.14
N ASP A 275 6.36 -26.63 4.75
CA ASP A 275 6.28 -27.19 6.10
C ASP A 275 6.58 -26.16 7.22
N ALA A 276 7.03 -24.95 6.88
CA ALA A 276 7.62 -24.02 7.85
C ALA A 276 6.59 -23.22 8.67
N ALA A 277 5.43 -22.93 8.09
CA ALA A 277 4.29 -22.30 8.74
C ALA A 277 3.07 -22.39 7.82
N LEU A 278 1.94 -22.90 8.33
CA LEU A 278 0.71 -23.16 7.58
C LEU A 278 -0.05 -21.84 7.29
N GLY A 279 0.59 -20.85 6.68
CA GLY A 279 -0.02 -19.56 6.32
C GLY A 279 -0.04 -18.53 7.46
N ALA A 280 0.78 -18.71 8.49
CA ALA A 280 0.94 -17.74 9.57
C ALA A 280 1.61 -16.45 9.07
N TRP A 281 2.63 -16.56 8.22
CA TRP A 281 3.30 -15.39 7.66
C TRP A 281 2.41 -14.65 6.67
N GLN A 282 1.57 -15.36 5.92
CA GLN A 282 0.54 -14.72 5.10
C GLN A 282 -0.38 -13.82 5.93
N ARG A 283 -0.79 -14.23 7.13
CA ARG A 283 -1.61 -13.37 8.02
C ARG A 283 -0.85 -12.15 8.52
N VAL A 284 0.44 -12.27 8.81
CA VAL A 284 1.30 -11.11 9.13
C VAL A 284 1.37 -10.16 7.93
N GLN A 285 1.47 -10.68 6.71
CA GLN A 285 1.43 -9.90 5.48
C GLN A 285 0.08 -9.18 5.31
N LEU A 286 -1.04 -9.89 5.49
CA LEU A 286 -2.39 -9.31 5.43
C LEU A 286 -2.60 -8.23 6.48
N LEU A 287 -2.10 -8.43 7.71
CA LEU A 287 -2.11 -7.41 8.76
C LEU A 287 -1.34 -6.15 8.32
N GLY A 288 -0.17 -6.33 7.69
CA GLY A 288 0.62 -5.25 7.11
C GLY A 288 -0.12 -4.50 6.01
N LEU A 289 -0.82 -5.21 5.12
CA LEU A 289 -1.64 -4.61 4.05
C LEU A 289 -2.86 -3.86 4.61
N SER A 290 -3.59 -4.43 5.57
CA SER A 290 -4.68 -3.74 6.27
C SER A 290 -4.18 -2.47 6.97
N GLY A 291 -3.05 -2.57 7.67
CA GLY A 291 -2.39 -1.43 8.30
C GLY A 291 -1.96 -0.36 7.30
N TRP A 292 -1.48 -0.76 6.11
CA TRP A 292 -1.14 0.15 5.02
C TRP A 292 -2.37 0.86 4.46
N LEU A 293 -3.51 0.19 4.28
CA LEU A 293 -4.75 0.83 3.83
C LEU A 293 -5.20 1.91 4.82
N VAL A 294 -5.19 1.61 6.12
CA VAL A 294 -5.50 2.59 7.18
C VAL A 294 -4.49 3.74 7.16
N TYR A 295 -3.20 3.45 7.05
CA TYR A 295 -2.14 4.45 6.96
C TYR A 295 -2.33 5.38 5.76
N ALA A 296 -2.59 4.82 4.58
CA ALA A 296 -2.88 5.57 3.35
C ALA A 296 -4.13 6.45 3.53
N GLY A 297 -5.15 5.94 4.22
CA GLY A 297 -6.35 6.71 4.58
C GLY A 297 -6.04 7.92 5.48
N VAL A 298 -5.21 7.74 6.52
CA VAL A 298 -4.75 8.83 7.38
C VAL A 298 -3.94 9.87 6.59
N VAL A 299 -3.07 9.43 5.68
CA VAL A 299 -2.32 10.34 4.81
C VAL A 299 -3.27 11.12 3.90
N ALA A 300 -4.22 10.44 3.25
CA ALA A 300 -5.21 11.04 2.37
C ALA A 300 -6.07 12.08 3.09
N ALA A 301 -6.55 11.76 4.31
CA ALA A 301 -7.34 12.67 5.15
C ALA A 301 -6.59 13.94 5.55
N ARG A 302 -5.26 13.85 5.73
CA ARG A 302 -4.41 15.01 6.07
C ARG A 302 -4.03 15.86 4.85
N THR A 303 -4.25 15.35 3.65
CA THR A 303 -3.96 16.04 2.38
C THR A 303 -5.21 16.60 1.70
N ASP A 304 -6.40 16.19 2.10
CA ASP A 304 -7.65 16.78 1.63
C ASP A 304 -7.85 18.11 2.38
N PRO A 305 -7.78 19.27 1.72
CA PRO A 305 -8.34 20.47 2.31
C PRO A 305 -9.84 20.17 2.43
N GLY A 306 -10.36 20.06 3.65
CA GLY A 306 -11.80 19.90 3.87
C GLY A 306 -12.58 20.99 3.12
N PRO A 307 -13.89 20.83 2.92
CA PRO A 307 -14.69 21.87 2.29
C PRO A 307 -14.58 23.14 3.14
N GLU A 308 -13.71 24.07 2.73
CA GLU A 308 -13.80 25.45 3.18
C GLU A 308 -15.24 25.86 2.89
N ALA A 309 -15.94 26.31 3.93
CA ALA A 309 -17.18 27.02 3.77
C ALA A 309 -16.85 28.24 2.91
N GLY A 310 -17.00 28.10 1.59
CA GLY A 310 -16.80 29.16 0.62
C GLY A 310 -17.82 30.24 0.90
N VAL A 311 -17.45 31.20 1.73
CA VAL A 311 -18.09 32.51 1.75
C VAL A 311 -17.69 33.17 0.44
N LEU A 312 -18.44 32.86 -0.62
CA LEU A 312 -18.41 33.62 -1.85
C LEU A 312 -18.96 35.01 -1.52
N ASN A 313 -18.06 35.93 -1.17
CA ASN A 313 -18.36 37.36 -1.23
C ASN A 313 -18.56 37.70 -2.71
N VAL A 314 -19.82 37.70 -3.15
CA VAL A 314 -20.22 38.31 -4.42
C VAL A 314 -20.07 39.81 -4.22
N GLY A 315 -18.89 40.33 -4.54
CA GLY A 315 -18.66 41.77 -4.67
C GLY A 315 -19.59 42.30 -5.76
N ALA A 316 -20.51 43.18 -5.37
CA ALA A 316 -21.37 43.91 -6.28
C ALA A 316 -20.50 44.64 -7.32
N ARG A 317 -20.70 44.30 -8.60
CA ARG A 317 -20.25 45.15 -9.72
C ARG A 317 -20.91 46.51 -9.55
N ARG A 318 -20.11 47.54 -9.33
CA ARG A 318 -20.53 48.92 -9.59
C ARG A 318 -20.47 49.10 -11.11
N ASP A 319 -21.64 49.18 -11.73
CA ASP A 319 -21.76 49.78 -13.05
C ASP A 319 -21.49 51.27 -12.90
N THR A 320 -20.33 51.72 -13.37
CA THR A 320 -20.09 53.13 -13.69
C THR A 320 -20.33 53.29 -15.19
N GLY A 321 -21.57 53.62 -15.55
CA GLY A 321 -21.92 54.12 -16.88
C GLY A 321 -22.06 55.64 -16.81
N SER A 322 -21.22 56.32 -17.58
CA SER A 322 -21.26 57.76 -17.88
C SER A 322 -22.42 58.10 -18.81
#